data_AF-Q4SKK6-F1
#
_entry.id   AF-Q4SKK6-F1
#
_cell.length_a   1.000
_cell.length_b   1.000
_cell.length_c   1.000
_cell.angle_alpha   90.00
_cell.angle_beta   90.00
_cell.angle_gamma   90.00
#
_symmetry.space_group_name_H-M   'P 1'
#
loop_
_entity.id
_entity.type
_entity.pdbx_description
1 polymer ?
#
loop_
_entity_poly.entity_id
_entity_poly.type
_entity_poly.pdbx_seq_one_letter_code
_entity_poly.pdbx_strand_id
1 'polypeptide(L)'
;FSSVKNELMPTHPLELSEKNFQLNRDKLSFSTLRSIQGLHAPLKLQMEYRAARQIQRLPFLPSSNLAVDTLRGSDESIGFEDILNDPAQSELMGDPHLMVEYKLGLL
;
A
#
# COMPACT_ATOMS: atom_id res chain seq x y z
N PHE A 1 12.24 3.26 14.28
CA PHE A 1 13.26 2.94 15.29
C PHE A 1 12.81 1.71 16.07
N SER A 2 13.39 0.52 15.85
CA SER A 2 13.16 -0.60 16.78
C SER A 2 14.06 -0.37 17.99
N SER A 3 13.45 -0.14 19.15
CA SER A 3 14.18 -0.15 20.41
C SER A 3 14.42 -1.61 20.77
N VAL A 4 15.67 -1.98 21.08
CA VAL A 4 16.05 -3.33 21.56
C VAL A 4 15.17 -3.78 22.74
N LYS A 5 14.62 -2.82 23.50
CA LYS A 5 13.66 -3.06 24.58
C LYS A 5 12.31 -3.63 24.09
N ASN A 6 11.83 -3.25 22.90
CA ASN A 6 10.59 -3.79 22.31
C ASN A 6 10.78 -5.23 21.81
N GLU A 7 11.99 -5.63 21.42
CA GLU A 7 12.27 -7.00 20.96
C GLU A 7 12.36 -8.00 22.12
N LEU A 8 12.64 -7.52 23.34
CA LEU A 8 12.82 -8.34 24.55
C LEU A 8 11.54 -8.44 25.41
N MET A 9 10.56 -7.56 25.20
CA MET A 9 9.31 -7.59 25.94
C MET A 9 8.30 -8.52 25.25
N PRO A 10 7.48 -9.26 26.01
CA PRO A 10 6.42 -10.07 25.42
C PRO A 10 5.44 -9.15 24.66
N THR A 11 5.51 -9.21 23.32
CA THR A 11 4.62 -8.50 22.42
C THR A 11 3.20 -9.04 22.55
N HIS A 12 2.21 -8.20 22.26
CA HIS A 12 0.82 -8.63 22.28
C HIS A 12 0.65 -9.79 21.27
N PRO A 13 -0.03 -10.90 21.62
CA PRO A 13 -0.12 -12.08 20.75
C PRO A 13 -0.72 -11.78 19.37
N LEU A 14 -1.56 -10.73 19.28
CA LEU A 14 -2.17 -10.29 18.03
C LEU A 14 -1.30 -9.31 17.22
N GLU A 15 -0.25 -8.72 17.80
CA GLU A 15 0.55 -7.69 17.12
C GLU A 15 1.15 -8.21 15.80
N LEU A 16 1.70 -9.43 15.84
CA LEU A 16 2.27 -10.06 14.65
C LEU A 16 1.19 -10.45 13.63
N SER A 17 -0.02 -10.77 14.10
CA SER A 17 -1.17 -11.06 13.23
C SER A 17 -1.63 -9.80 12.50
N GLU A 18 -1.88 -8.70 13.22
CA GLU A 18 -2.30 -7.42 12.65
C GLU A 18 -1.26 -6.87 11.66
N LYS A 19 0.02 -6.93 12.02
CA LYS A 19 1.11 -6.48 11.14
C LYS A 19 1.13 -7.22 9.79
N ASN A 20 0.72 -8.49 9.78
CA ASN A 20 0.71 -9.32 8.57
C ASN A 20 -0.70 -9.51 7.98
N PHE A 21 -1.72 -8.84 8.51
CA PHE A 21 -3.11 -9.08 8.17
C PHE A 21 -3.36 -8.96 6.67
N GLN A 22 -2.96 -7.84 6.07
CA GLN A 22 -3.16 -7.60 4.63
C GLN A 22 -2.38 -8.59 3.75
N LEU A 23 -1.14 -8.91 4.11
CA LEU A 23 -0.34 -9.89 3.36
C LEU A 23 -0.97 -11.29 3.42
N ASN A 24 -1.51 -11.67 4.57
CA ASN A 24 -2.17 -12.96 4.75
C ASN A 24 -3.49 -13.02 3.98
N ARG A 25 -4.27 -11.93 3.98
CA ARG A 25 -5.51 -11.79 3.18
C ARG A 25 -5.22 -11.92 1.69
N ASP A 26 -4.21 -11.22 1.19
CA ASP A 26 -3.78 -11.29 -0.22
C ASP A 26 -3.32 -12.71 -0.59
N LYS A 27 -2.50 -13.36 0.25
CA LYS A 27 -2.05 -14.75 0.03
C LYS A 27 -3.23 -15.72 -0.05
N LEU A 28 -4.18 -15.61 0.87
CA LEU A 28 -5.38 -16.43 0.88
C LEU A 28 -6.19 -16.21 -0.40
N SER A 29 -6.45 -14.96 -0.77
CA SER A 29 -7.19 -14.60 -1.98
C SER A 29 -6.54 -15.18 -3.25
N PHE A 30 -5.23 -15.02 -3.42
CA PHE A 30 -4.52 -15.58 -4.57
C PHE A 30 -4.51 -17.11 -4.59
N SER A 31 -4.42 -17.76 -3.42
CA SER A 31 -4.53 -19.22 -3.32
C SER A 31 -5.91 -19.70 -3.74
N THR A 32 -6.97 -19.03 -3.27
CA THR A 32 -8.36 -19.35 -3.62
C THR A 32 -8.62 -19.13 -5.11
N LEU A 33 -8.19 -18.00 -5.67
CA LEU A 33 -8.29 -17.71 -7.11
C LEU A 33 -7.58 -18.78 -7.95
N ARG A 34 -6.39 -19.21 -7.53
CA ARG A 34 -5.67 -20.31 -8.19
C ARG A 34 -6.47 -21.60 -8.15
N SER A 35 -7.07 -21.94 -7.02
CA SER A 35 -7.85 -23.17 -6.86
C SER A 35 -9.13 -23.17 -7.72
N ILE A 36 -9.78 -22.02 -7.88
CA ILE A 36 -11.05 -21.91 -8.62
C ILE A 36 -10.81 -21.77 -10.13
N GLN A 37 -9.90 -20.86 -10.52
CA GLN A 37 -9.72 -20.45 -11.91
C GLN A 37 -8.40 -20.95 -12.53
N GLY A 38 -7.49 -21.51 -11.74
CA GLY A 38 -6.17 -21.96 -12.19
C GLY A 38 -5.09 -20.87 -12.11
N LEU A 39 -3.88 -21.17 -12.62
CA LEU A 39 -2.69 -20.32 -12.47
C LEU A 39 -2.83 -18.94 -13.14
N HIS A 40 -3.59 -18.85 -14.23
CA HIS A 40 -3.66 -17.63 -15.04
C HIS A 40 -4.34 -16.46 -14.31
N ALA A 41 -5.33 -16.75 -13.47
CA ALA A 41 -6.09 -15.73 -12.73
C ALA A 41 -5.23 -14.91 -11.74
N PRO A 42 -4.50 -15.52 -10.78
CA PRO A 42 -3.64 -14.76 -9.88
C PRO A 42 -2.49 -14.06 -10.62
N LEU A 43 -1.97 -14.62 -11.71
CA LEU A 43 -0.94 -13.97 -12.53
C LEU A 43 -1.47 -12.71 -13.21
N LYS A 44 -2.66 -12.77 -13.84
CA LYS A 44 -3.32 -11.62 -14.44
C LYS A 44 -3.53 -10.51 -13.41
N LEU A 45 -4.10 -10.86 -12.25
CA LEU A 45 -4.37 -9.90 -11.18
C LEU A 45 -3.07 -9.27 -10.64
N GLN A 46 -1.99 -10.04 -10.49
CA GLN A 46 -0.68 -9.49 -10.11
C GLN A 46 -0.11 -8.53 -11.16
N MET A 47 -0.32 -8.79 -12.46
CA MET A 47 0.09 -7.86 -13.51
C MET A 47 -0.73 -6.56 -13.45
N GLU A 48 -2.04 -6.66 -13.25
CA GLU A 48 -2.92 -5.50 -13.08
C GLU A 48 -2.52 -4.67 -11.86
N TYR A 49 -2.20 -5.30 -10.71
CA TYR A 49 -1.68 -4.60 -9.55
C TYR A 49 -0.37 -3.85 -9.83
N ARG A 50 0.55 -4.46 -10.59
CA ARG A 50 1.80 -3.81 -10.96
C ARG A 50 1.56 -2.60 -11.86
N ALA A 51 0.64 -2.70 -12.81
CA ALA A 51 0.26 -1.60 -13.68
C ALA A 51 -0.43 -0.48 -12.88
N ALA A 52 -1.40 -0.81 -12.02
CA ALA A 52 -2.13 0.17 -11.21
C ALA A 52 -1.24 0.89 -10.19
N ARG A 53 -0.16 0.26 -9.72
CA ARG A 53 0.84 0.89 -8.83
C ARG A 53 1.75 1.89 -9.54
N GLN A 54 1.80 1.91 -10.88
CA GLN A 54 2.59 2.89 -11.61
C GLN A 54 1.87 4.24 -11.65
N ILE A 55 2.08 5.04 -10.61
CA ILE A 55 1.57 6.40 -10.52
C ILE A 55 2.47 7.31 -11.37
N GLN A 56 1.90 7.92 -12.42
CA GLN A 56 2.58 8.89 -13.28
C GLN A 56 2.25 10.35 -12.94
N ARG A 57 1.75 10.62 -11.73
CA ARG A 57 1.49 11.99 -11.26
C ARG A 57 2.80 12.69 -10.91
N LEU A 58 2.76 14.03 -10.99
CA LEU A 58 3.86 14.88 -10.54
C LEU A 58 4.07 14.72 -9.02
N PRO A 59 5.31 14.84 -8.52
CA PRO A 59 5.64 14.52 -7.12
C PRO A 59 4.96 15.43 -6.09
N PHE A 60 4.52 16.62 -6.49
CA PHE A 60 3.80 17.57 -5.64
C PHE A 60 2.27 17.40 -5.69
N LEU A 61 1.75 16.55 -6.56
CA LEU A 61 0.31 16.27 -6.61
C LEU A 61 -0.01 15.06 -5.72
N PRO A 62 -1.05 15.15 -4.88
CA PRO A 62 -1.45 14.01 -4.06
C PRO A 62 -1.86 12.85 -4.97
N SER A 63 -1.32 11.67 -4.68
CA SER A 63 -1.71 10.41 -5.32
C SER A 63 -2.50 9.56 -4.33
N SER A 64 -3.62 9.02 -4.78
CA SER A 64 -4.36 7.99 -4.06
C SER A 64 -4.13 6.62 -4.71
N ASN A 65 -4.27 5.55 -3.93
CA ASN A 65 -4.17 4.17 -4.42
C ASN A 65 -5.48 3.64 -5.01
N LEU A 66 -6.42 4.52 -5.39
CA LEU A 66 -7.80 4.17 -5.77
C LEU A 66 -7.89 2.99 -6.75
N ALA A 67 -7.08 2.99 -7.81
CA ALA A 67 -7.10 1.89 -8.80
C ALA A 67 -6.68 0.54 -8.19
N VAL A 68 -5.70 0.55 -7.28
CA VAL A 68 -5.25 -0.65 -6.56
C VAL A 68 -6.32 -1.09 -5.55
N ASP A 69 -6.98 -0.14 -4.90
CA ASP A 69 -7.99 -0.39 -3.88
C ASP A 69 -9.26 -0.99 -4.49
N THR A 70 -9.70 -0.52 -5.66
CA THR A 70 -10.79 -1.14 -6.42
C THR A 70 -10.44 -2.56 -6.87
N LEU A 71 -9.20 -2.82 -7.31
CA LEU A 71 -8.77 -4.19 -7.65
C LEU A 71 -8.75 -5.12 -6.41
N ARG A 72 -8.52 -4.57 -5.22
CA ARG A 72 -8.56 -5.28 -3.94
C ARG A 72 -9.95 -5.41 -3.34
N GLY A 73 -10.93 -4.66 -3.85
CA GLY A 73 -12.25 -4.50 -3.23
C GLY A 73 -12.17 -3.88 -1.84
N SER A 74 -11.20 -3.01 -1.58
CA SER A 74 -11.09 -2.26 -0.32
C SER A 74 -11.77 -0.90 -0.36
N ASP A 75 -12.24 -0.46 -1.53
CA ASP A 75 -12.99 0.78 -1.74
C ASP A 75 -14.40 0.77 -1.13
N GLU A 76 -14.93 -0.41 -0.78
CA GLU A 76 -16.22 -0.56 -0.10
C GLU A 76 -16.13 -0.36 1.43
N SER A 77 -14.93 -0.38 2.00
CA SER A 77 -14.70 -0.32 3.45
C SER A 77 -13.92 0.93 3.83
N ILE A 78 -14.33 1.60 4.92
CA ILE A 78 -13.62 2.76 5.47
C ILE A 78 -12.68 2.30 6.57
N GLY A 79 -11.40 2.60 6.42
CA GLY A 79 -10.32 2.32 7.37
C GLY A 79 -9.98 3.51 8.27
N PHE A 80 -9.01 3.31 9.15
CA PHE A 80 -8.47 4.36 10.02
C PHE A 80 -7.63 5.36 9.23
N GLU A 81 -6.92 4.84 8.23
CA GLU A 81 -6.12 5.57 7.26
C GLU A 81 -6.93 6.59 6.47
N ASP A 82 -8.20 6.31 6.14
CA ASP A 82 -9.03 7.24 5.37
C ASP A 82 -9.37 8.51 6.16
N ILE A 83 -9.40 8.41 7.50
CA ILE A 83 -9.73 9.52 8.40
C ILE A 83 -8.46 10.25 8.84
N LEU A 84 -7.39 9.51 9.12
CA LEU A 84 -6.17 10.08 9.70
C LEU A 84 -5.08 10.47 8.68
N ASN A 85 -5.16 10.00 7.44
CA ASN A 85 -4.14 10.27 6.42
C ASN A 85 -4.62 11.31 5.40
N ASP A 86 -5.05 12.49 5.87
CA ASP A 86 -5.47 13.59 4.99
C ASP A 86 -4.29 14.07 4.13
N PRO A 87 -4.36 13.97 2.78
CA PRO A 87 -3.30 14.45 1.90
C PRO A 87 -3.03 15.95 2.05
N ALA A 88 -4.00 16.75 2.50
CA ALA A 88 -3.82 18.19 2.73
C ALA A 88 -2.90 18.49 3.93
N GLN A 89 -2.76 17.55 4.87
CA GLN A 89 -1.93 17.68 6.07
C GLN A 89 -0.59 16.92 5.95
N SER A 90 -0.22 16.47 4.74
CA SER A 90 1.00 15.70 4.55
C SER A 90 2.25 16.57 4.67
N GLU A 91 3.13 16.24 5.62
CA GLU A 91 4.44 16.89 5.83
C GLU A 91 5.41 16.71 4.64
N LEU A 92 5.07 15.84 3.69
CA LEU A 92 5.90 15.54 2.51
C LEU A 92 5.78 16.60 1.40
N MET A 93 4.84 17.53 1.50
CA MET A 93 4.62 18.57 0.50
C MET A 93 5.67 19.69 0.62
N GLY A 94 6.67 19.66 -0.25
CA GLY A 94 7.72 20.69 -0.36
C GLY A 94 7.48 21.67 -1.53
N ASP A 95 8.46 22.52 -1.81
CA ASP A 95 8.45 23.38 -3.00
C ASP A 95 8.37 22.52 -4.28
N PRO A 96 7.36 22.73 -5.16
CA PRO A 96 7.19 21.97 -6.39
C PRO A 96 8.44 21.89 -7.27
N HIS A 97 9.24 22.95 -7.34
CA HIS A 97 10.48 22.93 -8.14
C HIS A 97 11.49 21.94 -7.59
N LEU A 98 11.78 22.03 -6.29
CA LEU A 98 12.74 21.15 -5.60
C LEU A 98 12.33 19.66 -5.72
N MET A 99 11.04 19.37 -5.55
CA MET A 99 10.52 18.00 -5.65
C MET A 99 10.66 17.42 -7.07
N VAL A 100 10.46 18.24 -8.10
CA VAL A 100 10.61 17.84 -9.51
C VAL A 100 12.08 17.66 -9.87
N GLU A 101 12.95 18.57 -9.47
CA GLU A 101 14.41 18.47 -9.69
C GLU A 101 14.99 17.22 -9.05
N TYR A 102 14.61 16.91 -7.80
CA TYR A 102 15.00 15.68 -7.12
C TYR A 102 14.49 14.43 -7.84
N LYS A 103 13.23 14.43 -8.30
CA LYS A 103 12.66 13.29 -9.05
C LYS A 103 13.36 13.05 -10.39
N LEU A 104 13.87 14.10 -11.02
CA LEU A 104 14.62 14.06 -12.28
C LEU A 104 16.13 13.82 -12.09
N GLY A 105 16.63 13.83 -10.84
CA GLY A 105 18.04 13.61 -10.52
C GLY A 105 18.95 14.81 -10.84
N LEU A 106 18.41 16.03 -10.75
CA LEU A 106 19.13 17.28 -11.00
C LEU A 106 19.74 17.92 -9.74
N LEU A 107 19.40 17.39 -8.57
CA LEU A 107 19.93 17.69 -7.23
C LEU A 107 20.54 16.41 -6.64
#